data_AF-A0A4Y8VGX2-F1
#
_entry.id   AF-A0A4Y8VGX2-F1
#
_cell.length_a   1.000
_cell.length_b   1.000
_cell.length_c   1.000
_cell.angle_alpha   90.00
_cell.angle_beta   90.00
_cell.angle_gamma   90.00
#
_symmetry.space_group_name_H-M   'P 1'
#
loop_
_entity.id
_entity.type
_entity.pdbx_description
1 polymer ?
#
loop_
_entity_poly.entity_id
_entity_poly.type
_entity_poly.pdbx_seq_one_letter_code
_entity_poly.pdbx_strand_id
1 'polypeptide(L)'
;MADLTWSQTLSVSFFTAALTIAGTAYLQIDQNDRAEKVRFLDGAQTTAQETSRLLDNGYLALAKLVKGMDKKGWGEFSNGSWNEYMEFHRGWRQQLIAEHFKLSRYFGKDMANDLVHIDEIDIHPVDNLSSPNPCDPAGNESDFDIEKLATQIECYARFVTLKQDILNEEIKNKKTDDLFDVMDSIMKTKNSTWELLRHYDKSSVSYLRRLDARLTELGVSKVTVIPRSAEKKQDGKTP
;
A
#
# COMPACT_ATOMS: atom_id res chain seq x y z
N MET A 1 -63.52 48.18 16.42
CA MET A 1 -63.15 46.88 15.82
C MET A 1 -61.80 47.04 15.11
N ALA A 2 -60.69 47.01 15.84
CA ALA A 2 -59.34 47.12 15.24
C ALA A 2 -58.27 46.28 15.98
N ASP A 3 -58.67 45.40 16.91
CA ASP A 3 -57.73 44.70 17.79
C ASP A 3 -57.44 43.24 17.38
N LEU A 4 -58.11 42.74 16.32
CA LEU A 4 -57.99 41.35 15.87
C LEU A 4 -56.94 41.14 14.76
N THR A 5 -56.46 42.20 14.10
CA THR A 5 -55.53 42.12 12.97
C THR A 5 -54.06 42.08 13.40
N TRP A 6 -53.72 42.66 14.55
CA TRP A 6 -52.32 42.75 15.00
C TRP A 6 -51.76 41.42 15.54
N SER A 7 -52.56 40.68 16.31
CA SER A 7 -52.17 39.36 16.86
C SER A 7 -52.04 38.28 15.78
N GLN A 8 -52.86 38.34 14.73
CA GLN A 8 -52.77 37.44 13.58
C GLN A 8 -51.53 37.72 12.72
N THR A 9 -51.18 39.00 12.51
CA THR A 9 -50.02 39.40 11.71
C THR A 9 -48.70 39.06 12.41
N LEU A 10 -48.61 39.25 13.74
CA LEU A 10 -47.45 38.87 14.53
C LEU A 10 -47.23 37.34 14.52
N SER A 11 -48.31 36.56 14.69
CA SER A 11 -48.24 35.09 14.72
C SER A 11 -47.72 34.53 13.38
N VAL A 12 -48.27 34.97 12.26
CA VAL A 12 -47.85 34.52 10.91
C VAL A 12 -46.39 34.91 10.61
N SER A 13 -45.95 36.08 11.09
CA SER A 13 -44.57 36.55 10.92
C SER A 13 -43.56 35.73 11.73
N PHE A 14 -43.91 35.36 12.97
CA PHE A 14 -43.10 34.47 13.81
C PHE A 14 -43.01 33.04 13.23
N PHE A 15 -44.12 32.48 12.74
CA PHE A 15 -44.11 31.16 12.11
C PHE A 15 -43.30 31.14 10.81
N THR A 16 -43.40 32.18 9.99
CA THR A 16 -42.62 32.28 8.74
C THR A 16 -41.13 32.45 9.03
N ALA A 17 -40.76 33.27 10.02
CA ALA A 17 -39.37 33.41 10.46
C ALA A 17 -38.81 32.09 11.02
N ALA A 18 -39.57 31.37 11.86
CA ALA A 18 -39.17 30.08 12.40
C ALA A 18 -39.01 29.00 11.31
N LEU A 19 -39.93 28.93 10.35
CA LEU A 19 -39.84 28.03 9.18
C LEU A 19 -38.66 28.38 8.28
N THR A 20 -38.38 29.68 8.08
CA THR A 20 -37.24 30.12 7.29
C THR A 20 -35.93 29.76 7.99
N ILE A 21 -35.81 29.99 9.30
CA ILE A 21 -34.62 29.63 10.09
C ILE A 21 -34.42 28.11 10.13
N ALA A 22 -35.50 27.33 10.33
CA ALA A 22 -35.42 25.88 10.31
C ALA A 22 -35.05 25.34 8.91
N GLY A 23 -35.62 25.92 7.86
CA GLY A 23 -35.34 25.57 6.47
C GLY A 23 -33.91 25.91 6.05
N THR A 24 -33.39 27.09 6.44
CA THR A 24 -31.99 27.46 6.17
C THR A 24 -31.02 26.63 6.99
N ALA A 25 -31.33 26.32 8.26
CA ALA A 25 -30.52 25.42 9.07
C ALA A 25 -30.47 24.01 8.46
N TYR A 26 -31.59 23.46 8.01
CA TYR A 26 -31.64 22.16 7.33
C TYR A 26 -30.85 22.17 6.01
N LEU A 27 -31.02 23.20 5.18
CA LEU A 27 -30.25 23.35 3.94
C LEU A 27 -28.75 23.52 4.19
N GLN A 28 -28.37 24.24 5.25
CA GLN A 28 -26.97 24.44 5.62
C GLN A 28 -26.35 23.15 6.17
N ILE A 29 -27.11 22.34 6.90
CA ILE A 29 -26.68 21.00 7.33
C ILE A 29 -26.51 20.09 6.11
N ASP A 30 -27.49 20.00 5.20
CA ASP A 30 -27.37 19.17 3.98
C ASP A 30 -26.21 19.62 3.08
N GLN A 31 -25.97 20.93 2.96
CA GLN A 31 -24.82 21.46 2.21
C GLN A 31 -23.49 21.14 2.88
N ASN A 32 -23.41 21.26 4.21
CA ASN A 32 -22.21 20.90 4.97
C ASN A 32 -21.93 19.39 4.88
N ASP A 33 -22.95 18.55 5.01
CA ASP A 33 -22.84 17.10 4.91
C ASP A 33 -22.36 16.68 3.52
N ARG A 34 -22.87 17.32 2.45
CA ARG A 34 -22.41 17.08 1.08
C ARG A 34 -20.96 17.54 0.88
N ALA A 35 -20.60 18.71 1.39
CA ALA A 35 -19.24 19.23 1.28
C ALA A 35 -18.24 18.36 2.05
N GLU A 36 -18.61 17.90 3.25
CA GLU A 36 -17.81 16.97 4.05
C GLU A 36 -17.66 15.62 3.33
N LYS A 37 -18.74 15.08 2.78
CA LYS A 37 -18.69 13.84 1.99
C LYS A 37 -17.77 13.96 0.78
N VAL A 38 -17.83 15.06 0.03
CA VAL A 38 -16.93 15.29 -1.12
C VAL A 38 -15.48 15.37 -0.67
N ARG A 39 -15.18 16.12 0.41
CA ARG A 39 -13.82 16.22 0.96
C ARG A 39 -13.30 14.88 1.47
N PHE A 40 -14.16 14.07 2.08
CA PHE A 40 -13.81 12.74 2.53
C PHE A 40 -13.45 11.83 1.35
N LEU A 41 -14.26 11.83 0.28
CA LEU A 41 -14.01 11.03 -0.92
C LEU A 41 -12.75 11.47 -1.67
N ASP A 42 -12.50 12.77 -1.77
CA ASP A 42 -11.27 13.31 -2.36
C ASP A 42 -10.02 12.90 -1.56
N GLY A 43 -10.12 12.96 -0.23
CA GLY A 43 -9.07 12.47 0.67
C GLY A 43 -8.82 10.97 0.53
N ALA A 44 -9.88 10.17 0.43
CA ALA A 44 -9.79 8.72 0.21
C ALA A 44 -9.14 8.40 -1.14
N GLN A 45 -9.53 9.10 -2.21
CA GLN A 45 -8.97 8.91 -3.55
C GLN A 45 -7.49 9.28 -3.61
N THR A 46 -7.11 10.41 -3.01
CA THR A 46 -5.70 10.84 -2.93
C THR A 46 -4.87 9.81 -2.17
N THR A 47 -5.36 9.35 -1.02
CA THR A 47 -4.71 8.28 -0.23
C THR A 47 -4.51 7.02 -1.07
N ALA A 48 -5.51 6.60 -1.85
CA ALA A 48 -5.37 5.42 -2.70
C ALA A 48 -4.32 5.59 -3.81
N GLN A 49 -4.24 6.78 -4.41
CA GLN A 49 -3.23 7.10 -5.43
C GLN A 49 -1.82 7.14 -4.84
N GLU A 50 -1.66 7.77 -3.68
CA GLU A 50 -0.40 7.84 -2.95
C GLU A 50 0.07 6.44 -2.55
N THR A 51 -0.83 5.62 -1.99
CA THR A 51 -0.56 4.22 -1.64
C THR A 51 -0.13 3.41 -2.87
N SER A 52 -0.82 3.56 -4.02
CA SER A 52 -0.41 2.89 -5.26
C SER A 52 1.00 3.27 -5.69
N ARG A 53 1.38 4.53 -5.57
CA ARG A 53 2.73 5.00 -5.90
C ARG A 53 3.76 4.43 -4.93
N LEU A 54 3.44 4.32 -3.64
CA LEU A 54 4.33 3.75 -2.64
C LEU A 54 4.64 2.28 -2.92
N LEU A 55 3.63 1.49 -3.28
CA LEU A 55 3.80 0.08 -3.63
C LEU A 55 4.64 -0.12 -4.90
N ASP A 56 4.38 0.67 -5.94
CA ASP A 56 5.16 0.62 -7.18
C ASP A 56 6.63 1.01 -6.95
N ASN A 57 6.87 2.10 -6.22
CA ASN A 57 8.23 2.52 -5.86
C ASN A 57 8.96 1.43 -5.04
N GLY A 58 8.26 0.79 -4.09
CA GLY A 58 8.80 -0.32 -3.31
C GLY A 58 9.21 -1.49 -4.19
N TYR A 59 8.34 -1.90 -5.12
CA TYR A 59 8.65 -2.95 -6.10
C TYR A 59 9.85 -2.61 -6.97
N LEU A 60 9.92 -1.40 -7.52
CA LEU A 60 11.02 -0.97 -8.39
C LEU A 60 12.37 -0.99 -7.65
N ALA A 61 12.40 -0.52 -6.40
CA ALA A 61 13.60 -0.53 -5.57
C ALA A 61 14.03 -1.96 -5.22
N LEU A 62 13.08 -2.83 -4.83
CA LEU A 62 13.35 -4.24 -4.57
C LEU A 62 13.82 -4.97 -5.84
N ALA A 63 13.21 -4.72 -6.98
CA ALA A 63 13.64 -5.30 -8.26
C ALA A 63 15.08 -4.88 -8.63
N LYS A 64 15.47 -3.63 -8.33
CA LYS A 64 16.85 -3.16 -8.50
C LYS A 64 17.80 -3.90 -7.54
N LEU A 65 17.42 -4.04 -6.27
CA LEU A 65 18.17 -4.78 -5.25
C LEU A 65 18.40 -6.24 -5.65
N VAL A 66 17.33 -6.95 -6.00
CA VAL A 66 17.35 -8.37 -6.38
C VAL A 66 18.13 -8.59 -7.67
N LYS A 67 18.12 -7.66 -8.62
CA LYS A 67 19.04 -7.72 -9.78
C LYS A 67 20.49 -7.48 -9.36
N GLY A 68 20.70 -6.62 -8.37
CA GLY A 68 22.01 -6.25 -7.86
C GLY A 68 22.78 -7.39 -7.19
N MET A 69 22.11 -8.40 -6.65
CA MET A 69 22.79 -9.53 -5.99
C MET A 69 23.46 -10.50 -6.98
N ASP A 70 23.15 -10.43 -8.27
CA ASP A 70 23.57 -11.43 -9.24
C ASP A 70 25.09 -11.46 -9.47
N LYS A 71 25.70 -12.59 -9.08
CA LYS A 71 27.15 -12.87 -9.21
C LYS A 71 28.03 -11.86 -8.46
N LYS A 72 27.47 -11.12 -7.50
CA LYS A 72 28.22 -10.15 -6.69
C LYS A 72 28.48 -10.71 -5.30
N GLY A 73 29.71 -10.50 -4.84
CA GLY A 73 30.06 -10.64 -3.42
C GLY A 73 29.47 -9.51 -2.58
N TRP A 74 29.48 -9.67 -1.25
CA TRP A 74 28.94 -8.68 -0.32
C TRP A 74 29.59 -7.31 -0.50
N GLY A 75 30.92 -7.25 -0.65
CA GLY A 75 31.63 -5.97 -0.77
C GLY A 75 31.23 -5.13 -2.00
N GLU A 76 30.90 -5.76 -3.12
CA GLU A 76 30.41 -5.03 -4.31
C GLU A 76 28.93 -4.66 -4.16
N PHE A 77 28.14 -5.57 -3.59
CA PHE A 77 26.71 -5.38 -3.39
C PHE A 77 26.39 -4.31 -2.34
N SER A 78 27.09 -4.34 -1.21
CA SER A 78 26.92 -3.43 -0.06
C SER A 78 27.20 -1.98 -0.46
N ASN A 79 28.21 -1.74 -1.29
CA ASN A 79 28.58 -0.41 -1.76
C ASN A 79 27.76 0.10 -2.97
N GLY A 80 26.89 -0.76 -3.53
CA GLY A 80 26.05 -0.45 -4.68
C GLY A 80 24.58 -0.57 -4.35
N SER A 81 23.93 -1.59 -4.92
CA SER A 81 22.48 -1.76 -4.88
C SER A 81 21.89 -1.87 -3.48
N TRP A 82 22.64 -2.43 -2.52
CA TRP A 82 22.18 -2.51 -1.13
C TRP A 82 22.15 -1.15 -0.45
N ASN A 83 23.23 -0.35 -0.53
CA ASN A 83 23.24 0.98 0.08
C ASN A 83 22.16 1.89 -0.51
N GLU A 84 22.02 1.88 -1.84
CA GLU A 84 20.95 2.61 -2.53
C GLU A 84 19.56 2.18 -2.05
N TYR A 85 19.34 0.88 -1.86
CA TYR A 85 18.09 0.36 -1.33
C TYR A 85 17.86 0.78 0.12
N MET A 86 18.87 0.73 0.98
CA MET A 86 18.73 1.11 2.39
C MET A 86 18.43 2.60 2.56
N GLU A 87 19.01 3.45 1.73
CA GLU A 87 18.69 4.89 1.69
C GLU A 87 17.23 5.11 1.26
N PHE A 88 16.79 4.44 0.18
CA PHE A 88 15.40 4.46 -0.26
C PHE A 88 14.45 3.94 0.83
N HIS A 89 14.75 2.78 1.41
CA HIS A 89 13.91 2.05 2.36
C HIS A 89 13.59 2.90 3.59
N ARG A 90 14.57 3.64 4.11
CA ARG A 90 14.35 4.55 5.26
C ARG A 90 13.27 5.58 4.97
N GLY A 91 13.34 6.26 3.83
CA GLY A 91 12.35 7.26 3.44
C GLY A 91 11.01 6.64 3.05
N TRP A 92 11.04 5.51 2.36
CA TRP A 92 9.85 4.77 1.96
C TRP A 92 9.06 4.26 3.16
N ARG A 93 9.73 3.66 4.15
CA ARG A 93 9.12 3.19 5.41
C ARG A 93 8.43 4.31 6.17
N GLN A 94 9.05 5.48 6.25
CA GLN A 94 8.42 6.65 6.87
C GLN A 94 7.14 7.07 6.13
N GLN A 95 7.15 6.99 4.79
CA GLN A 95 5.96 7.28 3.99
C GLN A 95 4.87 6.23 4.20
N LEU A 96 5.22 4.94 4.31
CA LEU A 96 4.24 3.89 4.65
C LEU A 96 3.59 4.13 6.02
N ILE A 97 4.37 4.51 7.03
CA ILE A 97 3.84 4.82 8.38
C ILE A 97 2.89 6.03 8.31
N ALA A 98 3.25 7.08 7.56
CA ALA A 98 2.35 8.22 7.38
C ALA A 98 1.06 7.81 6.64
N GLU A 99 1.19 6.95 5.63
CA GLU A 99 0.08 6.45 4.84
C GLU A 99 -0.86 5.54 5.65
N HIS A 100 -0.32 4.77 6.61
CA HIS A 100 -1.10 3.96 7.54
C HIS A 100 -2.20 4.79 8.24
N PHE A 101 -1.87 5.99 8.73
CA PHE A 101 -2.86 6.82 9.42
C PHE A 101 -3.97 7.32 8.48
N LYS A 102 -3.64 7.63 7.22
CA LYS A 102 -4.63 8.02 6.21
C LYS A 102 -5.51 6.83 5.83
N LEU A 103 -4.91 5.67 5.59
CA LEU A 103 -5.63 4.43 5.28
C LEU A 103 -6.57 4.03 6.42
N SER A 104 -6.10 4.12 7.67
CA SER A 104 -6.93 3.85 8.85
C SER A 104 -8.14 4.79 8.91
N ARG A 105 -7.94 6.09 8.61
CA ARG A 105 -9.01 7.10 8.59
C ARG A 105 -10.06 6.87 7.50
N TYR A 106 -9.63 6.58 6.27
CA TYR A 106 -10.53 6.53 5.11
C TYR A 106 -11.04 5.12 4.79
N PHE A 107 -10.24 4.10 5.09
CA PHE A 107 -10.46 2.73 4.66
C PHE A 107 -10.51 1.72 5.82
N GLY A 108 -10.15 2.11 7.04
CA GLY A 108 -10.16 1.23 8.22
C GLY A 108 -8.78 0.67 8.57
N LYS A 109 -8.62 0.30 9.85
CA LYS A 109 -7.33 -0.15 10.44
C LYS A 109 -6.80 -1.42 9.80
N ASP A 110 -7.67 -2.34 9.40
CA ASP A 110 -7.28 -3.59 8.76
C ASP A 110 -6.56 -3.35 7.41
N MET A 111 -7.06 -2.41 6.60
CA MET A 111 -6.39 -2.03 5.36
C MET A 111 -5.02 -1.38 5.64
N ALA A 112 -4.93 -0.57 6.69
CA ALA A 112 -3.68 0.08 7.08
C ALA A 112 -2.62 -0.92 7.59
N ASN A 113 -3.06 -1.95 8.33
CA ASN A 113 -2.21 -3.02 8.85
C ASN A 113 -1.65 -3.89 7.72
N ASP A 114 -2.43 -4.19 6.69
CA ASP A 114 -1.96 -4.93 5.50
C ASP A 114 -0.79 -4.23 4.78
N LEU A 115 -0.65 -2.90 4.94
CA LEU A 115 0.46 -2.12 4.39
C LEU A 115 1.68 -2.12 5.32
N VAL A 116 1.45 -1.82 6.61
CA VAL A 116 2.48 -1.78 7.64
C VAL A 116 1.85 -1.92 9.03
N HIS A 117 2.31 -2.89 9.81
CA HIS A 117 1.89 -3.07 11.21
C HIS A 117 2.67 -2.15 12.15
N ILE A 118 2.18 -0.92 12.34
CA ILE A 118 2.85 0.07 13.20
C ILE A 118 2.95 -0.37 14.67
N ASP A 119 1.99 -1.16 15.15
CA ASP A 119 1.95 -1.65 16.53
C ASP A 119 3.15 -2.59 16.84
N GLU A 120 3.76 -3.16 15.80
CA GLU A 120 4.92 -4.05 15.90
C GLU A 120 6.25 -3.31 15.67
N ILE A 121 6.23 -2.08 15.17
CA ILE A 121 7.44 -1.29 14.94
C ILE A 121 8.15 -0.93 16.25
N ASP A 122 7.40 -0.73 17.33
CA ASP A 122 7.93 -0.49 18.67
C ASP A 122 8.41 -1.77 19.37
N ILE A 123 8.06 -2.95 18.84
CA ILE A 123 8.46 -4.25 19.36
C ILE A 123 9.73 -4.69 18.61
N HIS A 124 10.87 -4.17 19.09
CA HIS A 124 12.27 -4.62 18.94
C HIS A 124 12.65 -5.47 17.69
N PRO A 125 13.78 -5.16 17.02
CA PRO A 125 14.27 -5.99 15.94
C PRO A 125 14.58 -7.39 16.46
N VAL A 126 13.91 -8.42 15.92
CA VAL A 126 14.42 -9.79 16.02
C VAL A 126 15.61 -9.90 15.07
N ASP A 127 16.75 -9.32 15.48
CA ASP A 127 18.06 -9.78 15.05
C ASP A 127 18.33 -11.14 15.71
N ASN A 128 17.47 -12.13 15.42
CA ASN A 128 17.70 -13.49 15.82
C ASN A 128 18.53 -14.17 14.72
N LEU A 129 19.77 -13.70 14.54
CA LEU A 129 20.75 -14.33 13.65
C LEU A 129 21.05 -15.78 14.04
N SER A 130 20.66 -16.19 15.26
CA SER A 130 20.71 -17.56 15.75
C SER A 130 19.45 -18.39 15.41
N SER A 131 18.43 -17.77 14.82
CA SER A 131 17.23 -18.44 14.32
C SER A 131 17.60 -19.38 13.17
N PRO A 132 16.98 -20.56 13.08
CA PRO A 132 17.05 -21.39 11.87
C PRO A 132 16.62 -20.64 10.60
N ASN A 133 15.81 -19.58 10.76
CA ASN A 133 15.39 -18.71 9.68
C ASN A 133 15.66 -17.23 10.04
N PRO A 134 16.87 -16.73 9.74
CA PRO A 134 17.32 -15.39 10.15
C PRO A 134 16.68 -14.24 9.35
N CYS A 135 15.85 -14.56 8.36
CA CYS A 135 15.13 -13.59 7.54
C CYS A 135 13.62 -13.55 7.82
N ASP A 136 13.14 -14.29 8.83
CA ASP A 136 11.74 -14.17 9.22
C ASP A 136 11.50 -12.85 9.93
N PRO A 137 10.55 -12.03 9.45
CA PRO A 137 10.19 -10.80 10.12
C PRO A 137 9.46 -11.09 11.44
N ALA A 138 9.37 -10.08 12.30
CA ALA A 138 8.62 -10.17 13.55
C ALA A 138 7.11 -10.41 13.29
N GLY A 139 6.45 -11.03 14.27
CA GLY A 139 4.99 -11.31 14.25
C GLY A 139 4.65 -12.75 13.84
N ASN A 140 3.36 -13.07 13.77
CA ASN A 140 2.89 -14.37 13.27
C ASN A 140 2.80 -14.36 11.74
N GLU A 141 2.71 -15.54 11.10
CA GLU A 141 2.51 -15.66 9.65
C GLU A 141 1.26 -14.92 9.13
N SER A 142 0.25 -14.73 9.99
CA SER A 142 -0.96 -13.97 9.67
C SER A 142 -0.75 -12.47 9.59
N ASP A 143 0.34 -11.96 10.14
CA ASP A 143 0.60 -10.53 10.34
C ASP A 143 1.58 -10.01 9.26
N PHE A 144 1.69 -10.73 8.15
CA PHE A 144 2.69 -10.51 7.12
C PHE A 144 2.25 -9.39 6.16
N ASP A 145 2.73 -8.17 6.42
CA ASP A 145 2.46 -7.00 5.60
C ASP A 145 3.51 -6.76 4.49
N ILE A 146 3.24 -5.74 3.67
CA ILE A 146 4.10 -5.35 2.55
C ILE A 146 5.52 -4.93 2.99
N GLU A 147 5.66 -4.26 4.14
CA GLU A 147 6.96 -3.81 4.67
C GLU A 147 7.79 -5.02 5.13
N LYS A 148 7.16 -5.96 5.84
CA LYS A 148 7.78 -7.22 6.27
C LYS A 148 8.27 -8.04 5.09
N LEU A 149 7.49 -8.11 4.00
CA LEU A 149 7.91 -8.77 2.77
C LEU A 149 9.13 -8.09 2.13
N ALA A 150 9.16 -6.76 2.11
CA ALA A 150 10.31 -6.01 1.60
C ALA A 150 11.58 -6.28 2.41
N THR A 151 11.45 -6.31 3.75
CA THR A 151 12.54 -6.64 4.67
C THR A 151 13.05 -8.07 4.46
N GLN A 152 12.15 -9.04 4.26
CA GLN A 152 12.54 -10.42 3.98
C GLN A 152 13.30 -10.53 2.64
N ILE A 153 12.84 -9.86 1.58
CA ILE A 153 13.53 -9.84 0.28
C ILE A 153 14.94 -9.26 0.41
N GLU A 154 15.11 -8.16 1.13
CA GLU A 154 16.43 -7.56 1.38
C GLU A 154 17.36 -8.54 2.09
N CYS A 155 16.89 -9.18 3.16
CA CYS A 155 17.66 -10.13 3.92
C CYS A 155 18.13 -11.30 3.05
N TYR A 156 17.24 -11.88 2.24
CA TYR A 156 17.58 -12.96 1.31
C TYR A 156 18.58 -12.50 0.23
N ALA A 157 18.43 -11.29 -0.31
CA ALA A 157 19.38 -10.74 -1.27
C ALA A 157 20.79 -10.60 -0.66
N ARG A 158 20.89 -10.11 0.59
CA ARG A 158 22.15 -10.08 1.34
C ARG A 158 22.76 -11.47 1.50
N PHE A 159 21.96 -12.47 1.89
CA PHE A 159 22.45 -13.85 2.05
C PHE A 159 22.97 -14.47 0.74
N VAL A 160 22.35 -14.19 -0.42
CA VAL A 160 22.89 -14.62 -1.72
C VAL A 160 24.31 -14.11 -1.91
N THR A 161 24.58 -12.84 -1.58
CA THR A 161 25.90 -12.24 -1.78
C THR A 161 26.95 -12.71 -0.78
N LEU A 162 26.56 -12.99 0.46
CA LEU A 162 27.43 -13.61 1.46
C LEU A 162 27.83 -15.03 1.03
N LYS A 163 26.90 -15.82 0.51
CA LYS A 163 27.20 -17.15 -0.04
C LYS A 163 28.08 -17.05 -1.29
N GLN A 164 27.90 -16.03 -2.12
CA GLN A 164 28.77 -15.78 -3.27
C GLN A 164 30.22 -15.48 -2.86
N ASP A 165 30.45 -14.80 -1.74
CA ASP A 165 31.81 -14.61 -1.20
C ASP A 165 32.45 -15.92 -0.75
N ILE A 166 31.69 -16.80 -0.08
CA ILE A 166 32.16 -18.15 0.28
C ILE A 166 32.58 -18.92 -0.98
N LEU A 167 31.74 -18.92 -2.03
CA LEU A 167 32.07 -19.56 -3.30
C LEU A 167 33.34 -18.97 -3.94
N ASN A 168 33.48 -17.64 -3.92
CA ASN A 168 34.65 -16.97 -4.46
C ASN A 168 35.94 -17.36 -3.70
N GLU A 169 35.86 -17.55 -2.39
CA GLU A 169 36.98 -18.01 -1.56
C GLU A 169 37.33 -19.49 -1.81
N GLU A 170 36.34 -20.37 -1.94
CA GLU A 170 36.55 -21.79 -2.26
C GLU A 170 37.25 -21.98 -3.61
N ILE A 171 36.81 -21.23 -4.63
CA ILE A 171 37.44 -21.20 -5.96
C ILE A 171 38.90 -20.75 -5.86
N LYS A 172 39.18 -19.66 -5.12
CA LYS A 172 40.55 -19.16 -4.90
C LYS A 172 41.43 -20.18 -4.18
N ASN A 173 40.86 -20.89 -3.21
CA ASN A 173 41.56 -21.89 -2.40
C ASN A 173 41.66 -23.27 -3.09
N LYS A 174 41.12 -23.43 -4.31
CA LYS A 174 41.09 -24.68 -5.08
C LYS A 174 40.48 -25.85 -4.31
N LYS A 175 39.52 -25.58 -3.41
CA LYS A 175 38.75 -26.60 -2.73
C LYS A 175 37.56 -26.97 -3.60
N THR A 176 37.44 -28.25 -3.97
CA THR A 176 36.38 -28.74 -4.86
C THR A 176 35.29 -29.52 -4.13
N ASP A 177 35.56 -29.96 -2.90
CA ASP A 177 34.74 -30.97 -2.22
C ASP A 177 33.34 -30.44 -1.85
N ASP A 178 33.22 -29.16 -1.49
CA ASP A 178 31.96 -28.52 -1.07
C ASP A 178 31.39 -27.53 -2.11
N LEU A 179 32.08 -27.35 -3.25
CA LEU A 179 31.76 -26.31 -4.23
C LEU A 179 30.35 -26.45 -4.82
N PHE A 180 29.95 -27.70 -5.11
CA PHE A 180 28.62 -27.98 -5.68
C PHE A 180 27.50 -27.67 -4.68
N ASP A 181 27.71 -27.95 -3.39
CA ASP A 181 26.72 -27.69 -2.34
C ASP A 181 26.54 -26.19 -2.10
N VAL A 182 27.65 -25.43 -2.13
CA VAL A 182 27.59 -23.96 -2.04
C VAL A 182 26.89 -23.37 -3.27
N MET A 183 27.21 -23.85 -4.48
CA MET A 183 26.54 -23.39 -5.71
C MET A 183 25.03 -23.68 -5.70
N ASP A 184 24.62 -24.88 -5.30
CA ASP A 184 23.21 -25.25 -5.17
C ASP A 184 22.50 -24.39 -4.12
N SER A 185 23.14 -24.14 -2.97
CA SER A 185 22.65 -23.26 -1.91
C SER A 185 22.45 -21.82 -2.38
N ILE A 186 23.39 -21.27 -3.16
CA ILE A 186 23.26 -19.95 -3.80
C ILE A 186 22.06 -19.94 -4.74
N MET A 187 21.94 -20.95 -5.62
CA MET A 187 20.88 -21.01 -6.61
C MET A 187 19.49 -21.10 -5.97
N LYS A 188 19.35 -21.94 -4.94
CA LYS A 188 18.11 -22.04 -4.13
C LYS A 188 17.74 -20.73 -3.47
N THR A 189 18.71 -20.07 -2.84
CA THR A 189 18.47 -18.78 -2.16
C THR A 189 18.09 -17.71 -3.17
N LYS A 190 18.81 -17.61 -4.29
CA LYS A 190 18.52 -16.68 -5.39
C LYS A 190 17.10 -16.89 -5.93
N ASN A 191 16.72 -18.14 -6.22
CA ASN A 191 15.39 -18.45 -6.71
C ASN A 191 14.31 -18.04 -5.70
N SER A 192 14.54 -18.32 -4.41
CA SER A 192 13.66 -17.91 -3.32
C SER A 192 13.51 -16.38 -3.26
N THR A 193 14.60 -15.62 -3.39
CA THR A 193 14.55 -14.14 -3.44
C THR A 193 13.70 -13.64 -4.61
N TRP A 194 13.85 -14.24 -5.80
CA TRP A 194 13.03 -13.90 -6.97
C TRP A 194 11.56 -14.28 -6.79
N GLU A 195 11.26 -15.38 -6.12
CA GLU A 195 9.89 -15.77 -5.77
C GLU A 195 9.26 -14.83 -4.76
N LEU A 196 10.00 -14.38 -3.74
CA LEU A 196 9.55 -13.36 -2.80
C LEU A 196 9.25 -12.04 -3.50
N LEU A 197 10.08 -11.60 -4.46
CA LEU A 197 9.80 -10.41 -5.27
C LEU A 197 8.49 -10.57 -6.09
N ARG A 198 8.24 -11.75 -6.66
CA ARG A 198 6.95 -12.04 -7.33
C ARG A 198 5.79 -12.06 -6.34
N HIS A 199 6.02 -12.52 -5.12
CA HIS A 199 5.02 -12.49 -4.06
C HIS A 199 4.69 -11.04 -3.68
N TYR A 200 5.69 -10.16 -3.60
CA TYR A 200 5.50 -8.73 -3.36
C TYR A 200 4.62 -8.08 -4.41
N ASP A 201 4.88 -8.33 -5.69
CA ASP A 201 4.07 -7.83 -6.80
C ASP A 201 2.60 -8.31 -6.69
N LYS A 202 2.41 -9.62 -6.47
CA LYS A 202 1.07 -10.19 -6.29
C LYS A 202 0.33 -9.59 -5.09
N SER A 203 1.00 -9.45 -3.96
CA SER A 203 0.44 -8.86 -2.74
C SER A 203 0.08 -7.40 -2.95
N SER A 204 0.95 -6.63 -3.62
CA SER A 204 0.69 -5.23 -3.97
C SER A 204 -0.52 -5.08 -4.88
N VAL A 205 -0.62 -5.89 -5.94
CA VAL A 205 -1.78 -5.89 -6.85
C VAL A 205 -3.06 -6.32 -6.12
N SER A 206 -2.99 -7.34 -5.26
CA SER A 206 -4.12 -7.78 -4.45
C SER A 206 -4.60 -6.68 -3.50
N TYR A 207 -3.66 -6.02 -2.82
CA TYR A 207 -3.92 -4.88 -1.95
C TYR A 207 -4.63 -3.75 -2.71
N LEU A 208 -4.10 -3.35 -3.87
CA LEU A 208 -4.71 -2.28 -4.67
C LEU A 208 -6.11 -2.62 -5.18
N ARG A 209 -6.39 -3.89 -5.49
CA ARG A 209 -7.75 -4.32 -5.83
C ARG A 209 -8.71 -4.21 -4.64
N ARG A 210 -8.26 -4.57 -3.43
CA ARG A 210 -9.07 -4.38 -2.21
C ARG A 210 -9.30 -2.90 -1.93
N LEU A 211 -8.29 -2.06 -2.17
CA LEU A 211 -8.39 -0.61 -2.00
C LEU A 211 -9.39 0.02 -2.98
N ASP A 212 -9.34 -0.37 -4.25
CA ASP A 212 -10.32 0.06 -5.28
C ASP A 212 -11.74 -0.39 -4.93
N ALA A 213 -11.90 -1.62 -4.43
CA ALA A 213 -13.20 -2.12 -3.98
C ALA A 213 -13.77 -1.24 -2.85
N ARG A 214 -12.97 -0.92 -1.82
CA ARG A 214 -13.41 -0.03 -0.73
C ARG A 214 -13.69 1.39 -1.20
N LEU A 215 -12.87 1.94 -2.09
CA LEU A 215 -13.16 3.24 -2.72
C LEU A 215 -14.53 3.26 -3.40
N THR A 216 -14.88 2.17 -4.09
CA THR A 216 -16.16 2.02 -4.76
C THR A 216 -17.31 1.96 -3.75
N GLU A 217 -17.14 1.21 -2.66
CA GLU A 217 -18.12 1.13 -1.56
C GLU A 217 -18.37 2.49 -0.89
N LEU A 218 -17.34 3.34 -0.81
CA LEU A 218 -17.47 4.72 -0.31
C LEU A 218 -18.29 5.63 -1.25
N GLY A 219 -18.54 5.21 -2.50
CA GLY A 219 -19.35 5.93 -3.48
C GLY A 219 -18.55 6.64 -4.57
N VAL A 220 -17.27 6.30 -4.75
CA VAL A 220 -16.51 6.75 -5.93
C VAL A 220 -17.05 6.03 -7.17
N SER A 221 -17.51 6.81 -8.15
CA SER A 221 -18.14 6.26 -9.36
C SER A 221 -17.13 5.52 -10.24
N LYS A 222 -17.42 4.27 -10.60
CA LYS A 222 -16.66 3.56 -11.64
C LYS A 222 -17.06 4.03 -13.03
N VAL A 223 -16.07 4.32 -13.87
CA VAL A 223 -16.31 4.54 -15.30
C VAL A 223 -16.83 3.22 -15.89
N THR A 224 -18.08 3.24 -16.38
CA THR A 224 -18.65 2.10 -17.09
C THR A 224 -18.23 2.20 -18.55
N VAL A 225 -17.23 1.41 -18.97
CA VAL A 225 -16.83 1.35 -20.37
C VAL A 225 -17.89 0.57 -21.14
N ILE A 226 -18.70 1.27 -21.94
CA ILE A 226 -19.62 0.61 -22.88
C ILE A 226 -18.77 0.04 -24.03
N PRO A 227 -18.74 -1.29 -24.23
CA PRO A 227 -17.96 -1.88 -25.31
C PRO A 227 -18.51 -1.46 -26.68
N ARG A 228 -17.62 -0.99 -27.58
CA ARG A 228 -17.90 -0.50 -28.95
C ARG A 228 -18.77 -1.41 -29.82
N SER A 229 -18.94 -2.68 -29.48
CA SER A 229 -19.84 -3.60 -30.18
C SER A 229 -21.32 -3.30 -29.95
N ALA A 230 -21.68 -2.47 -28.98
CA ALA A 230 -23.05 -2.05 -28.71
C ALA A 230 -23.54 -0.88 -29.59
N GLU A 231 -22.64 -0.04 -30.13
CA GLU A 231 -23.00 1.11 -30.99
C GLU A 231 -23.53 0.67 -32.37
N LYS A 232 -23.06 -0.46 -32.92
CA LYS A 232 -23.47 -0.91 -34.27
C LYS A 232 -24.89 -1.48 -34.37
N LYS A 233 -25.63 -1.62 -33.27
CA LYS A 233 -27.02 -2.13 -33.30
C LYS A 233 -28.10 -1.05 -33.29
N GLN A 234 -27.74 0.24 -33.15
CA GLN A 234 -28.73 1.32 -33.12
C GLN A 234 -28.97 2.04 -34.47
N ASP A 235 -28.07 1.90 -35.45
CA ASP A 235 -28.25 2.52 -36.78
C ASP A 235 -28.98 1.63 -37.82
N GLY A 236 -29.54 0.50 -37.38
CA GLY A 236 -30.14 -0.51 -38.24
C GLY A 236 -31.67 -0.57 -38.21
N LYS A 237 -32.38 0.56 -38.13
CA LYS A 237 -33.84 0.61 -38.37
C LYS A 237 -34.27 1.95 -38.97
N THR A 238 -34.47 1.94 -40.28
CA THR A 238 -35.47 2.82 -40.92
C THR A 238 -36.34 1.93 -41.82
N PRO A 239 -37.68 2.00 -41.72
CA PRO A 239 -38.60 1.39 -42.69
C PRO A 239 -38.53 2.07 -44.05
#